data_AF-A0A9D5ZH17-F1
#
_entry.id   AF-A0A9D5ZH17-F1
#
_cell.length_a   1.000
_cell.length_b   1.000
_cell.length_c   1.000
_cell.angle_alpha   90.00
_cell.angle_beta   90.00
_cell.angle_gamma   90.00
#
_symmetry.space_group_name_H-M   'P 1'
#
loop_
_entity.id
_entity.type
_entity.pdbx_description
1 polymer ?
#
loop_
_entity_poly.entity_id
_entity_poly.type
_entity_poly.pdbx_seq_one_letter_code
_entity_poly.pdbx_strand_id
1 'polypeptide(L)' 'MRRIGLLGGSFNPAHDGHAHISRVALARLRLDELWWLVSPQNPLKPTDGMAGMDRRLARARDVAA' A
#
# COMPACT_ATOMS: atom_id res chain seq x y z
N MET A 1 -1.28 8.79 -22.43
CA MET A 1 -2.07 8.46 -21.23
C MET A 1 -1.15 7.82 -20.21
N ARG A 2 -1.26 8.17 -18.92
CA ARG A 2 -0.51 7.50 -17.84
C ARG A 2 -1.28 6.27 -17.36
N ARG A 3 -0.60 5.14 -17.16
CA ARG A 3 -1.12 3.90 -16.58
C ARG A 3 -0.79 3.86 -15.10
N ILE A 4 -1.83 3.96 -14.27
CA ILE A 4 -1.71 4.02 -12.82
C ILE A 4 -2.23 2.69 -12.24
N GLY A 5 -1.39 2.02 -11.44
CA GLY A 5 -1.81 0.89 -10.62
C GLY A 5 -2.26 1.35 -9.24
N LEU A 6 -3.30 0.71 -8.69
CA LEU A 6 -3.78 0.98 -7.34
C LEU A 6 -3.57 -0.27 -6.47
N LEU A 7 -2.75 -0.15 -5.43
CA LEU A 7 -2.51 -1.21 -4.45
C LEU A 7 -3.23 -0.86 -3.14
N GLY A 8 -4.41 -1.46 -2.95
CA GLY A 8 -5.19 -1.30 -1.72
C GLY A 8 -4.75 -2.25 -0.62
N GLY A 9 -4.73 -1.76 0.62
CA GLY A 9 -4.41 -2.59 1.78
C GLY A 9 -4.49 -1.83 3.09
N SER A 10 -4.50 -2.55 4.22
CA SER A 10 -4.46 -1.93 5.54
C SER A 10 -3.07 -1.37 5.88
N PHE A 11 -2.00 -1.98 5.36
CA PHE A 11 -0.60 -1.61 5.63
C PHE A 11 -0.30 -1.47 7.13
N ASN A 12 -0.62 -2.53 7.89
CA ASN A 12 -0.54 -2.56 9.35
C ASN A 12 0.47 -3.62 9.85
N PRO A 13 1.81 -3.41 9.70
CA PRO A 13 2.49 -2.28 9.06
C PRO A 13 2.82 -2.51 7.58
N ALA A 14 3.15 -1.44 6.86
CA ALA A 14 3.88 -1.56 5.60
C ALA A 14 5.27 -2.19 5.80
N HIS A 15 5.70 -2.98 4.80
CA HIS A 15 6.91 -3.80 4.83
C HIS A 15 7.41 -4.11 3.41
N ASP A 16 8.61 -4.69 3.29
CA ASP A 16 9.31 -4.88 2.02
C ASP A 16 8.55 -5.72 1.00
N GLY A 17 7.76 -6.70 1.45
CA GLY A 17 6.84 -7.44 0.57
C GLY A 17 5.91 -6.54 -0.25
N HIS A 18 5.36 -5.48 0.35
CA HIS A 18 4.52 -4.51 -0.37
C HIS A 18 5.33 -3.72 -1.42
N ALA A 19 6.56 -3.31 -1.08
CA ALA A 19 7.46 -2.62 -2.01
C ALA A 19 7.89 -3.54 -3.16
N HIS A 20 8.18 -4.81 -2.85
CA HIS A 20 8.56 -5.81 -3.84
C HIS A 20 7.45 -6.01 -4.89
N ILE A 21 6.20 -6.30 -4.46
CA ILE A 21 5.10 -6.47 -5.40
C ILE A 21 4.81 -5.19 -6.19
N SER A 22 5.03 -4.01 -5.59
CA SER A 22 4.85 -2.73 -6.28
C SER A 22 5.86 -2.56 -7.42
N ARG A 23 7.14 -2.85 -7.18
CA ARG A 23 8.20 -2.80 -8.20
C ARG A 23 7.97 -3.83 -9.31
N VAL A 24 7.53 -5.04 -8.95
CA VAL A 24 7.19 -6.08 -9.93
C VAL A 24 6.00 -5.64 -10.79
N ALA A 25 4.95 -5.07 -10.19
CA ALA A 25 3.77 -4.58 -10.91
C ALA A 25 4.11 -3.42 -11.85
N LEU A 26 4.89 -2.43 -11.37
CA LEU A 26 5.41 -1.33 -12.19
C LEU A 26 6.09 -1.86 -13.46
N ALA A 27 7.03 -2.81 -13.31
CA ALA A 27 7.78 -3.38 -14.43
C ALA A 27 6.90 -4.25 -15.35
N ARG A 28 6.18 -5.24 -14.80
CA ARG A 28 5.48 -6.25 -15.60
C ARG A 28 4.22 -5.74 -16.28
N LEU A 29 3.51 -4.81 -15.64
CA LEU A 29 2.31 -4.19 -16.21
C LEU A 29 2.65 -2.90 -16.97
N ARG A 30 3.94 -2.51 -16.97
CA ARG A 30 4.47 -1.29 -17.57
C ARG A 30 3.72 -0.04 -17.06
N LEU A 31 3.48 0.04 -15.75
CA LEU A 31 2.78 1.18 -15.17
C LEU A 31 3.71 2.40 -15.12
N ASP A 32 3.13 3.58 -15.29
CA ASP A 32 3.85 4.85 -15.07
C ASP A 32 3.91 5.19 -13.59
N GLU A 33 2.93 4.74 -12.81
CA GLU A 33 2.82 4.96 -11.37
C GLU A 33 2.11 3.80 -10.68
N LEU A 34 2.39 3.62 -9.39
CA LEU A 34 1.63 2.73 -8.52
C LEU A 34 1.37 3.44 -7.20
N TRP A 35 0.09 3.60 -6.87
CA TRP A 35 -0.35 4.31 -5.67
C TRP A 35 -0.77 3.32 -4.60
N TRP A 36 -0.24 3.51 -3.39
CA TRP A 36 -0.69 2.74 -2.23
C TRP A 36 -1.93 3.42 -1.64
N LEU A 37 -3.04 2.69 -1.61
CA LEU A 37 -4.28 3.14 -1.02
C LEU A 37 -4.42 2.54 0.39
N VAL A 38 -3.97 3.29 1.40
CA VAL A 38 -4.03 2.88 2.80
C VAL A 38 -5.48 2.94 3.29
N SER A 39 -6.10 1.78 3.50
CA SER A 39 -7.52 1.69 3.88
C SER A 39 -7.74 2.14 5.33
N PRO A 40 -8.82 2.90 5.63
CA PRO A 40 -9.25 3.19 7.00
C PRO A 40 -9.50 1.94 7.82
N GLN A 41 -10.33 1.04 7.30
CA GLN A 41 -10.65 -0.26 7.87
C GLN A 41 -11.12 -1.18 6.73
N ASN A 42 -10.77 -2.47 6.79
CA ASN A 42 -11.40 -3.46 5.91
C ASN A 42 -12.74 -3.89 6.56
N PRO A 43 -13.89 -3.74 5.87
CA PRO A 43 -15.21 -4.07 6.44
C PRO A 43 -15.36 -5.54 6.84
N LEU A 44 -14.53 -6.43 6.28
CA LEU A 44 -14.58 -7.87 6.53
C LEU A 44 -13.63 -8.31 7.67
N LYS A 45 -12.91 -7.39 8.30
CA LYS A 45 -11.93 -7.71 9.36
C LYS A 45 -12.25 -6.97 10.65
N PRO A 46 -11.98 -7.58 11.82
CA PRO A 46 -12.02 -6.89 13.10
C PRO A 46 -11.11 -5.65 13.10
N THR A 47 -11.48 -4.66 13.92
CA THR A 47 -10.66 -3.47 14.17
C THR A 47 -9.52 -3.73 15.15
N ASP A 48 -9.60 -4.81 15.92
CA ASP A 48 -8.63 -5.14 16.96
C ASP A 48 -7.23 -5.33 16.36
N GLY A 49 -6.23 -4.70 16.98
CA GLY A 49 -4.85 -4.73 16.50
C GLY A 49 -4.54 -3.78 15.33
N MET A 50 -5.49 -2.97 14.86
CA MET A 50 -5.21 -1.93 13.87
C MET A 50 -4.44 -0.76 14.49
N ALA A 51 -3.24 -0.48 13.98
CA ALA A 51 -2.54 0.74 14.34
C ALA A 51 -3.28 1.98 13.81
N GLY A 52 -3.10 3.11 14.51
CA GLY A 52 -3.64 4.40 14.09
C GLY A 52 -3.27 4.75 12.65
N MET A 53 -4.20 5.39 11.94
CA MET A 53 -4.04 5.73 10.52
C MET A 53 -2.73 6.46 10.24
N ASP A 54 -2.39 7.47 11.05
CA ASP A 54 -1.18 8.28 10.85
C ASP A 54 0.10 7.45 10.93
N ARG A 55 0.15 6.48 11.86
CA ARG A 55 1.30 5.57 11.99
C ARG A 55 1.43 4.66 10.77
N ARG A 56 0.31 4.18 10.23
CA ARG A 56 0.29 3.33 9.02
C ARG A 56 0.66 4.14 7.78
N LEU A 57 0.16 5.36 7.63
CA LEU A 57 0.52 6.28 6.55
C LEU A 57 2.01 6.65 6.59
N ALA A 58 2.54 6.99 7.78
CA ALA A 58 3.97 7.28 7.95
C ALA A 58 4.82 6.08 7.52
N ARG A 59 4.49 4.89 8.05
CA ARG A 59 5.23 3.67 7.69
C ARG A 59 5.10 3.31 6.20
N ALA A 60 3.94 3.54 5.59
CA ALA A 60 3.75 3.34 4.16
C ALA A 60 4.64 4.29 3.33
N ARG A 61 4.74 5.57 3.71
CA ARG A 61 5.64 6.53 3.06
C ARG A 61 7.11 6.12 3.18
N ASP A 62 7.54 5.67 4.36
CA ASP A 62 8.93 5.24 4.58
C ASP A 62 9.32 4.05 3.69
N VAL A 63 8.38 3.12 3.44
CA VAL A 63 8.65 1.90 2.68
C VAL A 63 8.44 2.10 1.17
N ALA A 64 7.56 3.01 0.78
CA ALA A 64 7.26 3.30 -0.62
C ALA A 64 8.27 4.25 -1.30
N ALA A 65 9.11 4.93 -0.52
CA ALA A 65 10.25 5.70 -1.03
C ALA A 65 11.24 4.81 -1.82
#